data_AF-A0A413YWD3-F1
#
_entry.id   AF-A0A413YWD3-F1
#
_cell.length_a   1.000
_cell.length_b   1.000
_cell.length_c   1.000
_cell.angle_alpha   90.00
_cell.angle_beta   90.00
_cell.angle_gamma   90.00
#
_symmetry.space_group_name_H-M   'P 1'
#
loop_
_entity.id
_entity.type
_entity.pdbx_description
1 polymer ?
#
loop_
_entity_poly.entity_id
_entity_poly.type
_entity_poly.pdbx_seq_one_letter_code
_entity_poly.pdbx_strand_id
1 'polypeptide(L)'
;MKYLMRDYIYGWHWENFKASYEHGNSAIFNFLAVQLIFVAQIIKTAGWAQLVIASGYFISLAICCLSIFTHPAELRTMYYVCPLTTNEREKLVRNSYIFRVAVHMLILTIGNIFMMMAVRFSASVFIYITINAFIISTLLPYGKKDGLLSYVMALIIICTITDCWQFDILMSSFTPIIEERFLYSIMVLIEFPVCIGYARQVKRKLKSAAVYEEVVL
;
A
#
# COMPACT_ATOMS: atom_id res chain seq x y z
N MET A 1 18.42 2.25 -12.75
CA MET A 1 18.10 2.61 -11.34
C MET A 1 18.13 4.12 -11.09
N LYS A 2 19.19 4.86 -11.48
CA LYS A 2 19.31 6.32 -11.21
C LYS A 2 18.10 7.15 -11.69
N TYR A 3 17.54 6.83 -12.87
CA TYR A 3 16.35 7.50 -13.39
C TYR A 3 15.05 7.14 -12.65
N LEU A 4 14.90 5.87 -12.20
CA LEU A 4 13.70 5.43 -11.46
C LEU A 4 13.59 6.12 -10.10
N MET A 5 14.70 6.24 -9.36
CA MET A 5 14.71 6.92 -8.06
C MET A 5 14.41 8.41 -8.22
N ARG A 6 14.99 9.06 -9.22
CA ARG A 6 14.72 10.47 -9.54
C ARG A 6 13.25 10.68 -9.89
N ASP A 7 12.70 9.85 -10.78
CA ASP A 7 11.32 9.97 -11.25
C ASP A 7 10.32 9.68 -10.11
N TYR A 8 10.66 8.77 -9.19
CA TYR A 8 9.93 8.56 -7.93
C TYR A 8 9.99 9.80 -7.01
N ILE A 9 11.16 10.38 -6.77
CA ILE A 9 11.25 11.59 -5.92
C ILE A 9 10.44 12.75 -6.53
N TYR A 10 10.46 12.93 -7.85
CA TYR A 10 9.63 13.93 -8.53
C TYR A 10 8.12 13.66 -8.42
N GLY A 11 7.70 12.42 -8.15
CA GLY A 11 6.28 12.09 -7.94
C GLY A 11 5.70 12.81 -6.71
N TRP A 12 6.51 13.13 -5.71
CA TRP A 12 6.10 13.78 -4.45
C TRP A 12 5.81 15.29 -4.58
N HIS A 13 5.73 15.85 -5.78
CA HIS A 13 5.38 17.26 -5.95
C HIS A 13 3.91 17.52 -5.61
N TRP A 14 3.63 18.67 -4.98
CA TRP A 14 2.29 19.12 -4.58
C TRP A 14 1.25 19.06 -5.71
N GLU A 15 1.66 19.36 -6.95
CA GLU A 15 0.77 19.33 -8.12
C GLU A 15 0.20 17.92 -8.37
N ASN A 16 1.01 16.88 -8.21
CA ASN A 16 0.58 15.50 -8.37
C ASN A 16 -0.39 15.07 -7.25
N PHE A 17 -0.17 15.57 -6.03
CA PHE A 17 -1.09 15.35 -4.92
C PHE A 17 -2.46 15.98 -5.18
N LYS A 18 -2.47 17.25 -5.62
CA LYS A 18 -3.70 17.98 -5.94
C LYS A 18 -4.47 17.30 -7.07
N ALA A 19 -3.78 16.94 -8.16
CA ALA A 19 -4.39 16.22 -9.27
C ALA A 19 -5.00 14.89 -8.81
N SER A 20 -4.28 14.12 -7.98
CA SER A 20 -4.78 12.82 -7.50
C SER A 20 -6.02 12.95 -6.60
N TYR A 21 -6.10 14.01 -5.78
CA TYR A 21 -7.29 14.32 -4.98
C TYR A 21 -8.49 14.70 -5.86
N GLU A 22 -8.29 15.57 -6.85
CA GLU A 22 -9.33 16.06 -7.76
C GLU A 22 -9.87 14.97 -8.70
N HIS A 23 -9.05 14.00 -9.10
CA HIS A 23 -9.44 12.89 -9.97
C HIS A 23 -10.27 11.77 -9.30
N GLY A 24 -10.73 11.97 -8.07
CA GLY A 24 -11.74 11.10 -7.44
C GLY A 24 -11.20 9.96 -6.58
N ASN A 25 -9.94 10.04 -6.12
CA ASN A 25 -9.36 9.10 -5.16
C ASN A 25 -9.72 9.42 -3.69
N SER A 26 -10.86 10.06 -3.45
CA SER A 26 -11.30 10.51 -2.12
C SER A 26 -11.40 9.38 -1.09
N ALA A 27 -11.68 8.15 -1.52
CA ALA A 27 -11.80 7.00 -0.61
C ALA A 27 -10.51 6.70 0.17
N ILE A 28 -9.32 7.02 -0.38
CA ILE A 28 -8.05 6.78 0.32
C ILE A 28 -7.61 7.98 1.15
N PHE A 29 -8.03 9.19 0.80
CA PHE A 29 -7.97 10.31 1.73
C PHE A 29 -8.89 10.09 2.94
N ASN A 30 -10.08 9.51 2.72
CA ASN A 30 -10.96 9.07 3.81
C ASN A 30 -10.32 7.95 4.63
N PHE A 31 -9.63 7.00 3.98
CA PHE A 31 -8.88 5.96 4.69
C PHE A 31 -7.74 6.56 5.54
N LEU A 32 -6.94 7.47 4.99
CA LEU A 32 -5.92 8.22 5.73
C LEU A 32 -6.53 9.01 6.90
N ALA A 33 -7.73 9.58 6.72
CA ALA A 33 -8.45 10.24 7.79
C ALA A 33 -8.89 9.25 8.89
N VAL A 34 -9.34 8.05 8.53
CA VAL A 34 -9.64 6.98 9.50
C VAL A 34 -8.39 6.56 10.28
N GLN A 35 -7.24 6.43 9.60
CA GLN A 35 -5.95 6.16 10.25
C GLN A 35 -5.58 7.26 11.25
N LEU A 36 -5.76 8.53 10.88
CA LEU A 36 -5.52 9.67 11.76
C LEU A 36 -6.48 9.67 12.97
N ILE A 37 -7.75 9.33 12.78
CA ILE A 37 -8.72 9.19 13.87
C ILE A 37 -8.31 8.06 14.81
N PHE A 38 -7.85 6.93 14.27
CA PHE A 38 -7.38 5.80 15.08
C PHE A 38 -6.17 6.17 15.93
N VAL A 39 -5.16 6.84 15.33
CA VAL A 39 -4.02 7.39 16.07
C VAL A 39 -4.53 8.37 17.14
N ALA A 40 -5.44 9.28 16.81
CA ALA A 40 -6.02 10.24 17.76
C ALA A 40 -6.74 9.57 18.95
N GLN A 41 -7.39 8.43 18.74
CA GLN A 41 -8.00 7.64 19.82
C GLN A 41 -6.93 7.02 20.71
N ILE A 42 -5.85 6.47 20.15
CA ILE A 42 -4.70 5.98 20.92
C ILE A 42 -4.12 7.10 21.79
N ILE A 43 -4.02 8.35 21.28
CA ILE A 43 -3.55 9.49 22.11
C ILE A 43 -4.44 9.71 23.34
N LYS A 44 -5.75 9.49 23.21
CA LYS A 44 -6.71 9.73 24.29
C LYS A 44 -6.76 8.60 25.32
N THR A 45 -6.53 7.36 24.90
CA THR A 45 -6.75 6.17 25.72
C THR A 45 -5.47 5.47 26.17
N ALA A 46 -4.35 5.75 25.50
CA ALA A 46 -3.10 5.02 25.66
C ALA A 46 -1.98 5.93 26.18
N GLY A 47 -0.97 5.35 26.84
CA GLY A 47 0.21 6.08 27.31
C GLY A 47 1.12 6.53 26.16
N TRP A 48 1.99 7.53 26.40
CA TRP A 48 2.94 8.04 25.40
C TRP A 48 3.79 6.96 24.71
N ALA A 49 4.12 5.87 25.42
CA ALA A 49 4.84 4.74 24.84
C ALA A 49 4.03 4.02 23.75
N GLN A 50 2.74 3.75 23.98
CA GLN A 50 1.86 3.06 23.02
C GLN A 50 1.62 3.91 21.77
N LEU A 51 1.56 5.23 21.93
CA LEU A 51 1.46 6.18 20.82
C LEU A 51 2.70 6.15 19.92
N VAL A 52 3.90 6.21 20.51
CA VAL A 52 5.16 6.15 19.75
C VAL A 52 5.23 4.85 18.95
N ILE A 53 4.86 3.72 19.56
CA ILE A 53 4.88 2.40 18.94
C ILE A 53 3.90 2.31 17.76
N ALA A 54 2.65 2.69 17.98
CA ALA A 54 1.63 2.69 16.94
C ALA A 54 2.00 3.62 15.78
N SER A 55 2.56 4.81 16.08
CA SER A 55 2.93 5.80 15.07
C SER A 55 3.97 5.28 14.08
N GLY A 56 4.91 4.43 14.50
CA GLY A 56 5.94 3.89 13.61
C GLY A 56 5.36 3.10 12.43
N TYR A 57 4.32 2.30 12.67
CA TYR A 57 3.63 1.56 11.61
C TYR A 57 2.66 2.44 10.82
N PHE A 58 1.84 3.23 11.51
CA PHE A 58 0.82 4.06 10.86
C PHE A 58 1.42 5.16 9.97
N ILE A 59 2.56 5.75 10.36
CA ILE A 59 3.28 6.72 9.53
C ILE A 59 3.81 6.03 8.27
N SER A 60 4.44 4.86 8.40
CA SER A 60 4.92 4.08 7.26
C SER A 60 3.79 3.70 6.30
N LEU A 61 2.64 3.30 6.85
CA LEU A 61 1.44 2.97 6.08
C LEU A 61 0.88 4.20 5.36
N ALA A 62 0.79 5.34 6.04
CA ALA A 62 0.32 6.59 5.44
C ALA A 62 1.21 7.04 4.28
N ILE A 63 2.54 6.96 4.43
CA ILE A 63 3.49 7.28 3.36
C ILE A 63 3.28 6.36 2.16
N CYS A 64 3.12 5.05 2.37
CA CYS A 64 2.86 4.10 1.29
C CYS A 64 1.53 4.36 0.59
N CYS A 65 0.47 4.64 1.35
CA CYS A 65 -0.83 5.01 0.81
C CYS A 65 -0.72 6.26 -0.07
N LEU A 66 -0.08 7.32 0.41
CA LEU A 66 0.14 8.53 -0.38
C LEU A 66 0.95 8.25 -1.66
N SER A 67 1.99 7.43 -1.53
CA SER A 67 2.87 7.05 -2.66
C SER A 67 2.14 6.28 -3.76
N ILE A 68 1.16 5.42 -3.43
CA ILE A 68 0.36 4.70 -4.43
C ILE A 68 -0.35 5.67 -5.39
N PHE A 69 -0.74 6.85 -4.91
CA PHE A 69 -1.55 7.82 -5.67
C PHE A 69 -0.76 8.94 -6.33
N THR A 70 0.44 9.23 -5.83
CA THR A 70 1.36 10.20 -6.45
C THR A 70 2.19 9.59 -7.57
N HIS A 71 2.28 8.25 -7.63
CA HIS A 71 3.02 7.51 -8.65
C HIS A 71 2.08 6.71 -9.54
N PRO A 72 1.54 7.31 -10.62
CA PRO A 72 0.69 6.59 -11.57
C PRO A 72 1.44 5.41 -12.20
N ALA A 73 0.66 4.42 -12.62
CA ALA A 73 1.18 3.25 -13.34
C ALA A 73 1.61 3.59 -14.78
N GLU A 74 0.98 4.62 -15.33
CA GLU A 74 1.20 5.12 -16.68
C GLU A 74 2.57 5.80 -16.80
N LEU A 75 3.15 5.71 -18.00
CA LEU A 75 4.38 6.42 -18.29
C LEU A 75 4.07 7.92 -18.42
N ARG A 76 5.10 8.76 -18.25
CA ARG A 76 4.96 10.16 -18.65
C ARG A 76 4.72 10.26 -20.15
N THR A 77 3.89 11.22 -20.56
CA THR A 77 3.55 11.51 -21.97
C THR A 77 4.76 11.48 -22.91
N MET A 78 5.89 12.05 -22.47
CA MET A 78 7.16 12.06 -23.20
C MET A 78 7.66 10.66 -23.64
N TYR A 79 7.46 9.61 -22.83
CA TYR A 79 7.91 8.26 -23.16
C TYR A 79 7.03 7.59 -24.24
N TYR A 80 5.81 8.08 -24.46
CA TYR A 80 4.96 7.59 -25.55
C TYR A 80 5.31 8.22 -26.90
N VAL A 81 5.85 9.45 -26.89
CA VAL A 81 6.31 10.19 -28.08
C VAL A 81 7.73 9.78 -28.50
N CYS A 82 8.54 9.26 -27.56
CA CYS A 82 9.85 8.69 -27.86
C CYS A 82 9.73 7.43 -28.73
N PRO A 83 10.64 7.17 -29.68
CA PRO A 83 10.65 5.98 -30.54
C PRO A 83 11.07 4.70 -29.79
N LEU A 84 10.46 4.46 -28.63
CA LEU A 84 10.55 3.21 -27.87
C LEU A 84 9.55 2.22 -28.42
N THR A 85 9.98 0.97 -28.60
CA THR A 85 9.08 -0.14 -28.94
C THR A 85 8.10 -0.41 -27.80
N THR A 86 6.95 -1.02 -28.09
CA THR A 86 5.96 -1.40 -27.08
C THR A 86 6.54 -2.32 -26.00
N ASN A 87 7.44 -3.23 -26.38
CA ASN A 87 8.13 -4.14 -25.46
C ASN A 87 9.06 -3.39 -24.48
N GLU A 88 9.76 -2.36 -24.96
CA GLU A 88 10.62 -1.53 -24.10
C GLU A 88 9.79 -0.69 -23.12
N ARG A 89 8.64 -0.17 -23.56
CA ARG A 89 7.69 0.55 -22.70
C ARG A 89 7.12 -0.36 -21.62
N GLU A 90 6.70 -1.59 -21.97
CA GLU A 90 6.20 -2.56 -21.00
C GLU A 90 7.27 -2.93 -19.95
N LYS A 91 8.53 -3.12 -20.39
CA LYS A 91 9.65 -3.35 -19.49
C LYS A 91 9.89 -2.17 -18.55
N LEU A 92 9.77 -0.93 -19.05
CA LEU A 92 9.93 0.28 -18.24
C LEU A 92 8.82 0.41 -17.19
N VAL A 93 7.56 0.25 -17.59
CA VAL A 93 6.40 0.25 -16.68
C VAL A 93 6.57 -0.81 -15.59
N ARG A 94 6.91 -2.04 -15.97
CA ARG A 94 7.12 -3.13 -15.00
C ARG A 94 8.26 -2.84 -14.04
N ASN A 95 9.39 -2.32 -14.53
CA ASN A 95 10.53 -1.98 -13.68
C ASN A 95 10.21 -0.83 -12.72
N SER A 96 9.46 0.18 -13.17
CA SER A 96 8.98 1.27 -12.31
C SER A 96 8.03 0.76 -11.23
N TYR A 97 7.09 -0.13 -11.60
CA TYR A 97 6.19 -0.78 -10.64
C TYR A 97 6.95 -1.58 -9.58
N ILE A 98 7.87 -2.47 -9.99
CA ILE A 98 8.68 -3.27 -9.06
C ILE A 98 9.51 -2.38 -8.14
N PHE A 99 10.10 -1.31 -8.68
CA PHE A 99 10.87 -0.35 -7.90
C PHE A 99 10.00 0.32 -6.82
N ARG A 100 8.79 0.77 -7.18
CA ARG A 100 7.85 1.33 -6.22
C ARG A 100 7.46 0.34 -5.12
N VAL A 101 7.13 -0.90 -5.49
CA VAL A 101 6.83 -1.97 -4.52
C VAL A 101 8.00 -2.19 -3.56
N ALA A 102 9.24 -2.20 -4.06
CA ALA A 102 10.42 -2.36 -3.22
C ALA A 102 10.61 -1.20 -2.25
N VAL A 103 10.35 0.04 -2.68
CA VAL A 103 10.40 1.23 -1.79
C VAL A 103 9.33 1.15 -0.71
N HIS A 104 8.08 0.79 -1.06
CA HIS A 104 7.00 0.63 -0.08
C HIS A 104 7.33 -0.45 0.94
N MET A 105 7.84 -1.60 0.48
CA MET A 105 8.26 -2.69 1.36
C MET A 105 9.36 -2.25 2.33
N LEU A 106 10.34 -1.46 1.86
CA LEU A 106 11.41 -0.95 2.71
C LEU A 106 10.85 -0.04 3.80
N ILE A 107 9.97 0.90 3.46
CA ILE A 107 9.35 1.85 4.41
C ILE A 107 8.49 1.12 5.45
N LEU A 108 7.66 0.17 5.02
CA LEU A 108 6.81 -0.61 5.91
C LEU A 108 7.62 -1.57 6.79
N THR A 109 8.68 -2.19 6.25
CA THR A 109 9.55 -3.07 7.03
C THR A 109 10.28 -2.31 8.12
N ILE A 110 10.76 -1.08 7.85
CA ILE A 110 11.35 -0.21 8.86
C ILE A 110 10.33 0.10 9.97
N GLY A 111 9.09 0.45 9.59
CA GLY A 111 8.01 0.69 10.55
C GLY A 111 7.68 -0.53 11.41
N ASN A 112 7.64 -1.73 10.80
CA ASN A 112 7.38 -2.99 11.48
C ASN A 112 8.54 -3.37 12.44
N ILE A 113 9.80 -3.22 12.01
CA ILE A 113 10.97 -3.44 12.88
C ILE A 113 10.94 -2.50 14.08
N PHE A 114 10.63 -1.22 13.87
CA PHE A 114 10.50 -0.24 14.94
C PHE A 114 9.42 -0.65 15.95
N MET A 115 8.24 -1.05 15.47
CA MET A 115 7.16 -1.56 16.32
C MET A 115 7.62 -2.77 17.16
N MET A 116 8.27 -3.74 16.52
CA MET A 116 8.71 -4.98 17.16
C MET A 116 9.84 -4.81 18.17
N MET A 117 10.68 -3.78 18.02
CA MET A 117 11.70 -3.43 19.03
C MET A 117 11.09 -2.82 20.29
N ALA A 118 9.96 -2.15 20.14
CA ALA A 118 9.34 -1.39 21.21
C ALA A 118 8.26 -2.18 21.98
N VAL A 119 7.82 -3.32 21.44
CA VAL A 119 6.93 -4.31 22.10
C VAL A 119 7.66 -5.64 22.23
N ARG A 120 6.96 -6.70 22.64
CA ARG A 120 7.45 -8.07 22.59
C ARG A 120 7.55 -8.57 21.16
N PHE A 121 8.69 -9.13 20.78
CA PHE A 121 8.84 -9.80 19.49
C PHE A 121 7.99 -11.07 19.40
N SER A 122 7.15 -11.15 18.37
CA SER A 122 6.46 -12.37 17.95
C SER A 122 6.70 -12.60 16.46
N ALA A 123 7.41 -13.69 16.13
CA ALA A 123 7.72 -14.02 14.74
C ALA A 123 6.46 -14.21 13.89
N SER A 124 5.39 -14.76 14.47
CA SER A 124 4.14 -14.99 13.77
C SER A 124 3.41 -13.70 13.42
N VAL A 125 3.29 -12.77 14.38
CA VAL A 125 2.71 -11.44 14.14
C VAL A 125 3.54 -10.68 13.11
N PHE A 126 4.87 -10.76 13.23
CA PHE A 126 5.79 -10.13 12.27
C PHE A 126 5.59 -10.65 10.84
N ILE A 127 5.46 -11.96 10.65
CA ILE A 127 5.22 -12.56 9.33
C ILE A 127 3.87 -12.06 8.77
N TYR A 128 2.82 -12.08 9.59
CA TYR A 128 1.49 -11.65 9.15
C TYR A 128 1.48 -10.18 8.69
N ILE A 129 1.97 -9.27 9.54
CA ILE A 129 2.04 -7.83 9.21
C ILE A 129 2.95 -7.61 7.98
N THR A 130 4.00 -8.41 7.81
CA THR A 130 4.87 -8.31 6.63
C THR A 130 4.16 -8.75 5.34
N ILE A 131 3.29 -9.77 5.41
CA ILE A 131 2.47 -10.19 4.26
C ILE A 131 1.46 -9.09 3.91
N ASN A 132 0.77 -8.51 4.90
CA ASN A 132 -0.11 -7.37 4.69
C ASN A 132 0.63 -6.17 4.10
N ALA A 133 1.81 -5.84 4.61
CA ALA A 133 2.67 -4.80 4.05
C ALA A 133 3.01 -5.07 2.57
N PHE A 134 3.27 -6.32 2.21
CA PHE A 134 3.49 -6.72 0.82
C PHE A 134 2.25 -6.52 -0.05
N ILE A 135 1.09 -6.96 0.42
CA ILE A 135 -0.18 -6.77 -0.30
C ILE A 135 -0.41 -5.28 -0.55
N ILE A 136 -0.31 -4.44 0.48
CA ILE A 136 -0.50 -2.99 0.38
C ILE A 136 0.53 -2.37 -0.57
N SER A 137 1.79 -2.80 -0.51
CA SER A 137 2.86 -2.29 -1.37
C SER A 137 2.57 -2.53 -2.86
N THR A 138 1.88 -3.62 -3.20
CA THR A 138 1.54 -3.98 -4.58
C THR A 138 0.38 -3.18 -5.18
N LEU A 139 -0.34 -2.40 -4.35
CA LEU A 139 -1.51 -1.66 -4.79
C LEU A 139 -1.17 -0.61 -5.87
N LEU A 140 -2.13 -0.35 -6.75
CA LEU A 140 -2.06 0.58 -7.86
C LEU A 140 -3.20 1.59 -7.73
N PRO A 141 -3.01 2.82 -8.21
CA PRO A 141 -4.11 3.78 -8.29
C PRO A 141 -5.19 3.24 -9.24
N TYR A 142 -6.45 3.49 -8.93
CA TYR A 142 -7.61 3.05 -9.69
C TYR A 142 -8.32 4.24 -10.34
N GLY A 143 -8.85 4.07 -11.54
CA GLY A 143 -9.79 5.01 -12.15
C GLY A 143 -11.24 4.61 -11.86
N LYS A 144 -12.19 5.50 -12.12
CA LYS A 144 -13.64 5.24 -11.91
C LYS A 144 -14.21 4.08 -12.74
N LYS A 145 -13.55 3.68 -13.84
CA LYS A 145 -14.05 2.67 -14.78
C LYS A 145 -13.33 1.32 -14.71
N ASP A 146 -12.29 1.22 -13.90
CA ASP A 146 -11.46 0.02 -13.82
C ASP A 146 -11.93 -0.76 -12.59
N GLY A 147 -12.48 -1.97 -12.76
CA GLY A 147 -12.94 -2.82 -11.64
C GLY A 147 -11.90 -3.10 -10.54
N LEU A 148 -10.68 -2.59 -10.71
CA LEU A 148 -9.59 -2.47 -9.73
C LEU A 148 -10.01 -1.77 -8.42
N LEU A 149 -10.91 -0.77 -8.46
CA LEU A 149 -11.37 -0.05 -7.27
C LEU A 149 -11.88 -1.01 -6.19
N SER A 150 -12.72 -1.98 -6.57
CA SER A 150 -13.33 -2.94 -5.63
C SER A 150 -12.27 -3.79 -4.92
N TYR A 151 -11.28 -4.29 -5.66
CA TYR A 151 -10.19 -5.08 -5.10
C TYR A 151 -9.26 -4.24 -4.20
N VAL A 152 -8.90 -3.03 -4.63
CA VAL A 152 -8.03 -2.14 -3.84
C VAL A 152 -8.71 -1.77 -2.53
N MET A 153 -9.99 -1.40 -2.56
CA MET A 153 -10.73 -1.09 -1.34
C MET A 153 -10.87 -2.31 -0.43
N ALA A 154 -11.20 -3.48 -0.98
CA ALA A 154 -11.30 -4.71 -0.19
C ALA A 154 -9.97 -5.06 0.49
N LEU A 155 -8.85 -5.05 -0.25
CA LEU A 155 -7.53 -5.37 0.28
C LEU A 155 -7.08 -4.36 1.34
N ILE A 156 -7.27 -3.05 1.11
CA ILE A 156 -6.93 -2.02 2.09
C ILE A 156 -7.71 -2.24 3.39
N ILE A 157 -9.03 -2.46 3.30
CA ILE A 157 -9.88 -2.65 4.47
C ILE A 157 -9.49 -3.92 5.23
N ILE A 158 -9.36 -5.05 4.53
CA ILE A 158 -9.04 -6.33 5.16
C ILE A 158 -7.67 -6.26 5.83
N CYS A 159 -6.62 -5.85 5.11
CA CYS A 159 -5.27 -5.76 5.68
C CYS A 159 -5.20 -4.81 6.87
N THR A 160 -5.94 -3.69 6.84
CA THR A 160 -5.97 -2.75 7.98
C THR A 160 -6.63 -3.36 9.20
N ILE A 161 -7.78 -4.01 9.04
CA ILE A 161 -8.50 -4.63 10.16
C ILE A 161 -7.66 -5.75 10.75
N THR A 162 -7.07 -6.60 9.89
CA THR A 162 -6.24 -7.71 10.36
C THR A 162 -4.95 -7.21 11.01
N ASP A 163 -4.31 -6.15 10.50
CA ASP A 163 -3.17 -5.50 11.16
C ASP A 163 -3.52 -4.89 12.53
N CYS A 164 -4.67 -4.21 12.65
CA CYS A 164 -5.12 -3.68 13.94
C CYS A 164 -5.33 -4.80 14.96
N TRP A 165 -5.93 -5.92 14.55
CA TRP A 165 -6.11 -7.08 15.43
C TRP A 165 -4.76 -7.72 15.80
N GLN A 166 -3.84 -7.83 14.85
CA GLN A 166 -2.47 -8.28 15.13
C GLN A 166 -1.75 -7.37 16.14
N PHE A 167 -2.00 -6.06 16.09
CA PHE A 167 -1.45 -5.10 17.05
C PHE A 167 -2.01 -5.33 18.46
N ASP A 168 -3.31 -5.61 18.59
CA ASP A 168 -3.93 -5.95 19.88
C ASP A 168 -3.35 -7.24 20.46
N ILE A 169 -3.11 -8.26 19.62
CA ILE A 169 -2.41 -9.50 20.01
C ILE A 169 -0.99 -9.21 20.51
N LEU A 170 -0.28 -8.30 19.84
CA LEU A 170 1.08 -7.92 20.21
C LEU A 170 1.14 -7.21 21.57
N MET A 171 0.14 -6.39 21.87
CA MET A 171 0.02 -5.62 23.11
C MET A 171 -0.58 -6.42 24.28
N SER A 172 -1.15 -7.60 24.01
CA SER A 172 -1.70 -8.48 25.05
C SER A 172 -0.61 -9.09 25.95
N SER A 173 -0.97 -9.34 27.20
CA SER A 173 -0.08 -9.97 28.20
C SER A 173 0.22 -11.45 27.92
N PHE A 174 -0.58 -12.10 27.08
CA PHE A 174 -0.39 -13.47 26.61
C PHE A 174 -0.62 -13.57 25.10
N THR A 175 -0.12 -14.61 24.44
CA THR A 175 -0.43 -14.89 23.02
C THR A 175 -1.76 -15.65 22.89
N PRO A 176 -2.87 -15.02 22.46
CA PRO A 176 -4.11 -15.74 22.17
C PRO A 176 -3.98 -16.62 20.92
N ILE A 177 -3.53 -17.86 21.11
CA ILE A 177 -3.26 -18.83 20.02
C ILE A 177 -4.48 -19.04 19.09
N ILE A 178 -5.69 -19.01 19.65
CA ILE A 178 -6.92 -19.21 18.89
C ILE A 178 -7.17 -18.03 17.93
N GLU A 179 -7.03 -16.80 18.41
CA GLU A 179 -7.20 -15.58 17.61
C GLU A 179 -6.14 -15.50 16.51
N GLU A 180 -4.90 -15.81 16.85
CA GLU A 180 -3.80 -15.84 15.88
C GLU A 180 -4.09 -16.84 14.75
N ARG A 181 -4.49 -18.08 15.07
CA ARG A 181 -4.88 -19.08 14.05
C ARG A 181 -6.10 -18.66 13.24
N PHE A 182 -7.05 -17.97 13.85
CA PHE A 182 -8.22 -17.45 13.16
C PHE A 182 -7.82 -16.38 12.14
N LEU A 183 -6.92 -15.45 12.50
CA LEU A 183 -6.37 -14.46 11.57
C LEU A 183 -5.64 -15.12 10.41
N TYR A 184 -4.78 -16.12 10.66
CA TYR A 184 -4.14 -16.89 9.58
C TYR A 184 -5.16 -17.59 8.66
N SER A 185 -6.29 -18.03 9.21
CA SER A 185 -7.37 -18.60 8.40
C SER A 185 -8.03 -17.55 7.51
N ILE A 186 -8.23 -16.32 8.01
CA ILE A 186 -8.70 -15.18 7.21
C ILE A 186 -7.72 -14.88 6.07
N MET A 187 -6.42 -14.82 6.36
CA MET A 187 -5.40 -14.56 5.33
C MET A 187 -5.47 -15.59 4.19
N VAL A 188 -5.55 -16.88 4.54
CA VAL A 188 -5.57 -17.95 3.53
C VAL A 188 -6.89 -18.03 2.78
N LEU A 189 -8.02 -17.88 3.46
CA LEU A 189 -9.36 -18.10 2.87
C LEU A 189 -9.97 -16.85 2.23
N ILE A 190 -9.51 -15.66 2.61
CA ILE A 190 -10.09 -14.38 2.17
C ILE A 190 -9.04 -13.52 1.48
N GLU A 191 -7.94 -13.16 2.16
CA GLU A 191 -6.95 -12.22 1.60
C GLU A 191 -6.30 -12.80 0.34
N PHE A 192 -5.79 -14.02 0.38
CA PHE A 192 -5.11 -14.64 -0.77
C PHE A 192 -6.01 -14.82 -2.01
N PRO A 193 -7.26 -15.31 -1.91
CA PRO A 193 -8.18 -15.33 -3.06
C PRO A 193 -8.42 -13.94 -3.66
N VAL A 194 -8.59 -12.91 -2.84
CA VAL A 194 -8.77 -11.53 -3.30
C VAL A 194 -7.48 -11.04 -3.98
N CYS A 195 -6.30 -11.33 -3.43
CA CYS A 195 -5.00 -11.02 -4.04
C CYS A 195 -4.81 -11.71 -5.40
N ILE A 196 -5.24 -12.96 -5.56
CA ILE A 196 -5.16 -13.67 -6.85
C ILE A 196 -6.04 -12.97 -7.90
N GLY A 197 -7.25 -12.57 -7.53
CA GLY A 197 -8.12 -11.77 -8.39
C GLY A 197 -7.50 -10.42 -8.76
N TYR A 198 -6.93 -9.74 -7.77
CA TYR A 198 -6.24 -8.46 -7.92
C TYR A 198 -5.02 -8.55 -8.85
N ALA A 199 -4.16 -9.56 -8.68
CA ALA A 199 -2.95 -9.74 -9.48
C ALA A 199 -3.24 -9.86 -10.99
N ARG A 200 -4.38 -10.48 -11.35
CA ARG A 200 -4.84 -10.53 -12.75
C ARG A 200 -5.18 -9.15 -13.30
N GLN A 201 -5.81 -8.29 -12.49
CA GLN A 201 -6.14 -6.92 -12.87
C GLN A 201 -4.89 -6.03 -12.96
N VAL A 202 -3.94 -6.19 -12.03
CA VAL A 202 -2.63 -5.52 -12.08
C VAL A 202 -1.93 -5.83 -13.40
N LYS A 203 -1.84 -7.11 -13.79
CA LYS A 203 -1.20 -7.51 -15.05
C LYS A 203 -1.84 -6.84 -16.26
N ARG A 204 -3.18 -6.74 -16.28
CA ARG A 204 -3.92 -6.04 -17.36
C ARG A 204 -3.60 -4.56 -17.38
N LYS A 205 -3.62 -3.90 -16.21
CA LYS A 205 -3.34 -2.46 -16.08
C LYS A 205 -1.90 -2.09 -16.44
N LEU A 206 -0.92 -2.91 -16.06
CA LEU A 206 0.48 -2.68 -16.45
C LEU A 206 0.67 -2.84 -17.96
N LYS A 207 -0.07 -3.76 -18.60
CA LYS A 207 -0.02 -3.94 -20.06
C LYS A 207 -0.70 -2.79 -20.80
N SER A 208 -1.85 -2.31 -20.33
CA SER A 208 -2.52 -1.15 -20.92
C SER A 208 -1.69 0.12 -20.75
N ALA A 209 -1.03 0.31 -19.61
CA ALA A 209 -0.14 1.44 -19.36
C ALA A 209 1.07 1.53 -20.33
N ALA A 210 1.44 0.45 -21.03
CA ALA A 210 2.49 0.48 -22.05
C ALA A 210 2.02 1.07 -23.39
N VAL A 211 0.70 1.16 -23.59
CA VAL A 211 0.06 1.68 -24.80
C VAL A 211 -0.58 3.03 -24.47
N TYR A 212 -0.37 4.03 -25.32
CA TYR A 212 -1.05 5.31 -25.17
C TYR A 212 -2.48 5.14 -25.68
N GLU A 213 -3.43 4.94 -24.78
CA GLU A 213 -4.83 5.26 -25.09
C GLU A 213 -5.03 6.72 -24.72
N GLU A 214 -5.46 7.55 -25.67
CA GLU A 214 -5.95 8.88 -25.34
C GLU A 214 -7.05 8.70 -24.30
N VAL A 215 -6.77 9.11 -23.07
CA VAL A 215 -7.82 9.34 -22.09
C VAL A 215 -8.62 10.50 -22.66
N VAL A 216 -9.68 10.20 -23.40
CA VAL A 216 -10.68 11.18 -23.80
C VAL A 216 -11.24 11.74 -22.49
N LEU A 217 -10.73 12.93 -22.16
CA LEU A 217 -11.02 13.74 -20.97
C LEU A 217 -12.51 13.99 -20.81
#